data_AF-A0A1D8GH94-F1
#
_entry.id   AF-A0A1D8GH94-F1
#
_cell.length_a   1.000
_cell.length_b   1.000
_cell.length_c   1.000
_cell.angle_alpha   90.00
_cell.angle_beta   90.00
_cell.angle_gamma   90.00
#
_symmetry.space_group_name_H-M   'P 1'
#
loop_
_entity.id
_entity.type
_entity.pdbx_description
1 polymer ?
#
loop_
_entity_poly.entity_id
_entity_poly.type
_entity_poly.pdbx_seq_one_letter_code
_entity_poly.pdbx_strand_id
1 'polypeptide(L)'
;MSREQAKKDVINRLRTIKGHISGIEKMIEEDKSCDEVLLQIGAIKASIHKVGLVIMEEHAKECLINIEEGESVSKEKVEKVLNTIVKYVK
;
A
#
# COMPACT_ATOMS: atom_id res chain seq x y z
N MET A 1 11.25 -3.32 13.27
CA MET A 1 11.61 -2.46 12.11
C MET A 1 11.37 -1.01 12.53
N SER A 2 12.29 -0.08 12.30
CA SER A 2 12.07 1.32 12.70
C SER A 2 11.08 2.02 11.75
N ARG A 3 10.34 3.03 12.23
CA ARG A 3 9.41 3.83 11.40
C ARG A 3 10.07 4.44 10.17
N GLU A 4 11.33 4.88 10.32
CA GLU A 4 12.13 5.42 9.23
C GLU A 4 12.52 4.34 8.19
N GLN A 5 12.77 3.10 8.63
CA GLN A 5 13.00 1.98 7.72
C GLN A 5 11.73 1.62 6.94
N ALA A 6 10.58 1.54 7.61
CA ALA A 6 9.28 1.28 6.96
C ALA A 6 8.95 2.33 5.89
N LYS A 7 9.17 3.61 6.21
CA LYS A 7 9.01 4.73 5.27
C LYS A 7 9.90 4.59 4.05
N LYS A 8 11.19 4.30 4.23
CA LYS A 8 12.14 4.08 3.12
C LYS A 8 11.72 2.91 2.24
N ASP A 9 11.30 1.80 2.84
CA ASP A 9 10.87 0.61 2.12
C ASP A 9 9.61 0.86 1.29
N VAL A 10 8.63 1.58 1.84
CA VAL A 10 7.42 2.03 1.12
C VAL A 10 7.79 2.90 -0.08
N ILE A 11 8.65 3.91 0.12
CA ILE A 11 9.09 4.81 -0.95
C ILE A 11 9.81 4.03 -2.05
N ASN A 12 10.69 3.10 -1.69
CA ASN A 12 11.41 2.29 -2.66
C ASN A 12 10.46 1.42 -3.49
N ARG A 13 9.46 0.78 -2.87
CA ARG A 13 8.44 0.02 -3.58
C ARG A 13 7.62 0.88 -4.54
N LEU A 14 7.23 2.08 -4.10
CA LEU A 14 6.52 3.04 -4.97
C LEU A 14 7.37 3.47 -6.17
N ARG A 15 8.69 3.68 -5.98
CA ARG A 15 9.62 3.98 -7.08
C ARG A 15 9.72 2.82 -8.07
N THR A 16 9.78 1.59 -7.58
CA THR A 16 9.75 0.39 -8.44
C THR A 16 8.46 0.31 -9.23
N ILE A 17 7.30 0.51 -8.58
CA ILE A 17 5.98 0.54 -9.23
C ILE A 17 5.93 1.61 -10.32
N LYS A 18 6.46 2.82 -10.06
CA LYS A 18 6.56 3.87 -11.07
C LYS A 18 7.35 3.41 -12.31
N GLY A 19 8.46 2.70 -12.10
CA GLY A 19 9.23 2.11 -13.20
C GLY A 19 8.44 1.08 -14.01
N HIS A 20 7.62 0.25 -13.35
CA HIS A 20 6.72 -0.69 -14.04
C HIS A 20 5.63 0.02 -14.85
N ILE A 21 5.06 1.11 -14.33
CA ILE A 21 4.08 1.93 -15.07
C ILE A 21 4.72 2.46 -16.35
N SER A 22 5.92 3.05 -16.26
CA SER A 22 6.65 3.50 -17.46
C SER A 22 7.04 2.36 -18.40
N GLY A 23 7.22 1.14 -17.89
CA GLY A 23 7.40 -0.04 -18.72
C GLY A 23 6.15 -0.38 -19.52
N ILE A 24 4.97 -0.31 -18.89
CA ILE A 24 3.68 -0.54 -19.56
C ILE A 24 3.40 0.51 -20.64
N GLU A 25 3.68 1.78 -20.37
CA GLU A 25 3.56 2.86 -21.37
C GLU A 25 4.33 2.50 -22.64
N LYS A 26 5.60 2.09 -22.50
CA LYS A 26 6.43 1.64 -23.63
C LYS A 26 5.89 0.39 -24.31
N MET A 27 5.39 -0.59 -23.55
CA MET A 27 4.80 -1.80 -24.13
C MET A 27 3.61 -1.45 -25.04
N ILE A 28 2.81 -0.45 -24.66
CA ILE A 28 1.69 0.03 -25.48
C ILE A 28 2.22 0.77 -26.72
N GLU A 29 3.21 1.65 -26.57
CA GLU A 29 3.85 2.35 -27.70
C GLU A 29 4.53 1.40 -28.71
N GLU A 30 5.01 0.25 -28.23
CA GLU A 30 5.64 -0.82 -29.03
C GLU A 30 4.64 -1.87 -29.56
N ASP A 31 3.33 -1.63 -29.44
CA ASP A 31 2.25 -2.53 -29.87
C ASP A 31 2.39 -3.98 -29.32
N LYS A 32 2.83 -4.11 -28.06
CA LYS A 32 2.87 -5.42 -27.37
C LYS A 32 1.48 -6.01 -27.21
N SER A 33 1.43 -7.33 -27.07
CA SER A 33 0.15 -8.04 -26.96
C SER A 33 -0.62 -7.64 -25.70
N CYS A 34 -1.96 -7.64 -25.80
CA CYS A 34 -2.84 -7.36 -24.67
C CYS A 34 -2.56 -8.29 -23.48
N ASP A 35 -2.26 -9.57 -23.72
CA ASP A 35 -1.98 -10.55 -22.68
C ASP A 35 -0.71 -10.19 -21.88
N GLU A 36 0.35 -9.75 -22.57
CA GLU A 36 1.59 -9.30 -21.91
C GLU A 36 1.37 -8.04 -21.09
N VAL A 37 0.63 -7.06 -21.63
CA VAL A 37 0.30 -5.82 -20.91
C VAL A 37 -0.56 -6.12 -19.67
N LEU A 38 -1.58 -6.96 -19.80
CA LEU A 38 -2.44 -7.37 -18.68
C LEU A 38 -1.67 -8.10 -17.60
N LEU A 39 -0.68 -8.92 -17.95
CA LEU A 39 0.20 -9.58 -16.99
C LEU A 39 1.00 -8.55 -16.16
N GLN A 40 1.54 -7.51 -16.81
CA GLN A 40 2.26 -6.44 -16.10
C GLN A 40 1.33 -5.60 -15.21
N ILE A 41 0.12 -5.28 -15.69
CA ILE A 41 -0.91 -4.62 -14.86
C ILE A 41 -1.22 -5.46 -13.63
N GLY A 42 -1.36 -6.78 -13.78
CA GLY A 42 -1.55 -7.72 -12.67
C GLY A 42 -0.41 -7.66 -11.64
N ALA A 43 0.84 -7.62 -12.11
CA ALA A 43 2.02 -7.50 -11.25
C ALA A 43 2.03 -6.16 -10.47
N ILE A 44 1.65 -5.06 -11.11
CA ILE A 44 1.52 -3.75 -10.47
C ILE A 44 0.41 -3.77 -9.42
N LYS A 45 -0.77 -4.34 -9.75
CA LYS A 45 -1.89 -4.46 -8.81
C LYS A 45 -1.45 -5.20 -7.54
N ALA A 46 -0.77 -6.33 -7.68
CA ALA A 46 -0.23 -7.08 -6.54
C ALA A 46 0.80 -6.28 -5.73
N SER A 47 1.64 -5.50 -6.40
CA SER A 47 2.68 -4.67 -5.76
C SER A 47 2.09 -3.49 -4.98
N ILE A 48 1.12 -2.78 -5.57
CA ILE A 48 0.37 -1.70 -4.91
C ILE A 48 -0.40 -2.24 -3.71
N HIS A 49 -1.02 -3.42 -3.84
CA HIS A 49 -1.73 -4.06 -2.73
C HIS A 49 -0.78 -4.31 -1.55
N LYS A 50 0.43 -4.82 -1.79
CA LYS A 50 1.43 -5.01 -0.72
C LYS A 50 1.83 -3.69 -0.05
N VAL A 51 1.95 -2.59 -0.80
CA VAL A 51 2.29 -1.28 -0.23
C VAL A 51 1.18 -0.78 0.69
N GLY A 52 -0.09 -0.87 0.26
CA GLY A 52 -1.20 -0.41 1.09
C GLY A 52 -1.38 -1.23 2.35
N LEU A 53 -1.12 -2.55 2.32
CA LEU A 53 -1.10 -3.38 3.53
C LEU A 53 -0.05 -2.92 4.56
N VAL A 54 1.16 -2.55 4.12
CA VAL A 54 2.22 -2.05 5.02
C VAL A 54 1.80 -0.72 5.67
N ILE A 55 1.20 0.18 4.89
CA ILE A 55 0.71 1.48 5.40
C ILE A 55 -0.44 1.26 6.39
N MET A 56 -1.33 0.32 6.09
CA MET A 56 -2.46 -0.03 6.95
C MET A 56 -2.02 -0.64 8.28
N GLU A 57 -1.01 -1.51 8.26
CA GLU A 57 -0.41 -2.07 9.47
C GLU A 57 0.14 -0.96 10.37
N GLU A 58 0.88 0.00 9.80
CA GLU A 58 1.40 1.14 10.55
C GLU A 58 0.28 2.02 11.11
N HIS A 59 -0.76 2.29 10.30
CA HIS A 59 -1.92 3.07 10.74
C HIS A 59 -2.64 2.42 11.93
N ALA A 60 -2.82 1.09 11.89
CA ALA A 60 -3.42 0.33 12.98
C ALA A 60 -2.54 0.37 14.25
N LYS A 61 -1.22 0.21 14.12
CA LYS A 61 -0.28 0.31 15.25
C LYS A 61 -0.31 1.69 15.90
N GLU A 62 -0.27 2.76 15.11
CA GLU A 62 -0.32 4.13 15.61
C GLU A 62 -1.63 4.44 16.33
N CYS A 63 -2.77 3.94 15.82
CA CYS A 63 -4.08 4.27 16.38
C CYS A 63 -4.52 3.37 17.55
N LEU A 64 -4.02 2.13 17.63
CA LEU A 64 -4.54 1.11 18.55
C LEU A 64 -3.51 0.63 19.59
N ILE A 65 -2.21 0.81 19.35
CA ILE A 65 -1.14 0.25 20.19
C ILE A 65 -0.33 1.35 20.88
N ASN A 66 -0.06 2.46 20.18
CA ASN A 66 0.66 3.61 20.75
C ASN A 66 -0.28 4.54 21.54
N ILE A 67 -0.85 4.03 22.63
CA ILE A 67 -1.63 4.79 23.61
C ILE A 67 -0.78 5.07 24.86
N GLU A 68 -0.96 6.25 25.46
CA GLU A 68 -0.25 6.62 26.68
C GLU A 68 -0.64 5.69 27.85
N GLU A 69 0.25 5.50 28.83
CA GLU A 69 -0.06 4.70 30.02
C GLU A 69 -1.30 5.25 30.73
N GLY A 70 -2.34 4.43 30.82
CA GLY A 70 -3.63 4.79 31.41
C GLY A 70 -4.70 5.28 30.41
N GLU A 71 -4.36 5.44 29.13
CA GLU A 71 -5.34 5.78 28.08
C GLU A 71 -5.95 4.51 27.49
N SER A 72 -7.29 4.44 27.42
CA SER A 72 -7.99 3.38 26.69
C SER A 72 -8.17 3.77 25.22
N VAL A 73 -8.04 2.82 24.29
CA VAL A 73 -8.41 3.04 22.90
C VAL A 73 -9.89 3.44 22.82
N SER A 74 -10.17 4.62 22.27
CA SER A 74 -11.56 5.08 22.10
C SER A 74 -12.27 4.30 21.00
N LYS A 75 -13.58 4.10 21.16
CA LYS A 75 -14.43 3.46 20.15
C LYS A 75 -14.31 4.16 18.78
N GLU A 76 -14.18 5.48 18.79
CA GLU A 76 -14.00 6.30 17.58
C GLU A 76 -12.68 5.98 16.84
N LYS A 77 -11.56 5.79 17.56
CA LYS A 77 -10.27 5.38 16.96
C LYS A 77 -10.41 4.01 16.28
N VAL A 78 -11.10 3.06 16.92
CA VAL A 78 -11.36 1.73 16.35
C VAL A 78 -12.22 1.82 15.08
N GLU A 79 -13.34 2.55 15.13
CA GLU A 79 -14.23 2.72 13.98
C GLU A 79 -13.52 3.39 12.80
N LYS A 80 -12.64 4.36 13.06
CA LYS A 80 -11.82 5.00 12.02
C LYS A 80 -10.89 4.02 11.31
N VAL A 81 -10.20 3.17 12.06
CA VAL A 81 -9.32 2.13 11.50
C VAL A 81 -10.14 1.13 10.68
N LEU A 82 -11.25 0.63 11.23
CA LEU A 82 -12.14 -0.31 10.53
C LEU A 82 -12.69 0.29 9.23
N ASN A 83 -13.15 1.54 9.25
CA ASN A 83 -13.64 2.22 8.06
C ASN A 83 -12.55 2.35 6.98
N THR A 84 -11.30 2.57 7.39
CA THR A 84 -10.16 2.64 6.45
C THR A 84 -9.86 1.28 5.84
N ILE A 85 -9.89 0.21 6.64
CA ILE A 85 -9.70 -1.17 6.18
C ILE A 85 -10.78 -1.55 5.17
N VAL A 86 -12.06 -1.33 5.51
CA VAL A 86 -13.19 -1.67 4.63
C VAL A 86 -13.10 -0.93 3.30
N LYS A 87 -12.67 0.34 3.29
CA LYS A 87 -12.49 1.12 2.05
C LYS A 87 -11.34 0.62 1.18
N TYR A 88 -10.32 0.02 1.78
CA TYR A 88 -9.14 -0.45 1.06
C TYR A 88 -9.32 -1.87 0.48
N VAL A 89 -10.10 -2.72 1.17
CA VAL A 89 -10.38 -4.10 0.73
C VAL A 89 -11.47 -4.17 -0.34
N LYS A 90 -12.38 -3.18 -0.36
CA LYS A 90 -13.35 -2.99 -1.44
C LYS A 90 -12.67 -2.59 -2.74
#